data_AF-A0A561ST44-F1
#
_entry.id   AF-A0A561ST44-F1
#
_cell.length_a   1.000
_cell.length_b   1.000
_cell.length_c   1.000
_cell.angle_alpha   90.00
_cell.angle_beta   90.00
_cell.angle_gamma   90.00
#
_symmetry.space_group_name_H-M   'P 1'
#
loop_
_entity.id
_entity.type
_entity.pdbx_description
1 polymer ?
#
loop_
_entity_poly.entity_id
_entity_poly.type
_entity_poly.pdbx_seq_one_letter_code
_entity_poly.pdbx_strand_id
1 'polypeptide(L)'
;MTTTIGQPDTEERRKKVRKYFKITPDAREETRAIRVMWVGVVGLIGAATLLIAQQSLLALLAAGVGAIAALQGRIALSSYRRRYEAAEPKPSDVDMDRILNQDLARVARRAMERLDVTADELELRSYEVDQWAQISGRRRLADQGRGPLVVFGPAERSRGRQGVDRVWRFAVYEVMVICPTGHHLAIYECVLDFVTGRRRNEDTHEYHYPDVVAVTTKTRAPEGFQLILPGGGTSDTAFRHTMTREFQIIVSSGDRSSIIVEIRDDDRPEQEFKLQESGIDRVIAAVRRMLREKKGGVAPTL
;
A
#
# COMPACT_ATOMS: atom_id res chain seq x y z
N MET A 1 1.97 -27.81 -11.41
CA MET A 1 1.19 -27.26 -10.27
C MET A 1 1.41 -25.75 -10.24
N THR A 2 0.52 -24.98 -10.86
CA THR A 2 0.54 -23.51 -10.76
C THR A 2 -0.01 -23.13 -9.40
N THR A 3 0.89 -22.87 -8.45
CA THR A 3 0.52 -22.43 -7.11
C THR A 3 -0.30 -21.15 -7.22
N THR A 4 -1.54 -21.19 -6.72
CA THR A 4 -2.52 -20.10 -6.82
C THR A 4 -2.15 -18.98 -5.84
N ILE A 5 -1.09 -18.23 -6.17
CA ILE A 5 -0.44 -17.20 -5.35
C ILE A 5 -1.40 -16.08 -4.84
N GLY A 6 -2.65 -16.04 -5.30
CA GLY A 6 -3.67 -15.08 -4.89
C GLY A 6 -4.84 -15.63 -4.08
N GLN A 7 -4.85 -16.89 -3.62
CA GLN A 7 -5.94 -17.34 -2.75
C GLN A 7 -5.89 -16.65 -1.38
N PRO A 8 -7.02 -16.08 -0.88
CA PRO A 8 -7.04 -15.42 0.42
C PRO A 8 -6.71 -16.43 1.51
N ASP A 9 -6.15 -15.91 2.60
CA ASP A 9 -5.88 -16.64 3.83
C ASP A 9 -4.87 -17.78 3.77
N THR A 10 -4.15 -17.93 2.66
CA THR A 10 -3.08 -18.93 2.54
C THR A 10 -1.79 -18.46 3.22
N GLU A 11 -1.07 -19.37 3.87
CA GLU A 11 0.23 -19.08 4.49
C GLU A 11 1.27 -18.60 3.47
N GLU A 12 1.22 -19.12 2.24
CA GLU A 12 2.10 -18.68 1.17
C GLU A 12 1.86 -17.22 0.79
N ARG A 13 0.60 -16.80 0.61
CA ARG A 13 0.23 -15.41 0.35
C ARG A 13 0.69 -14.51 1.50
N ARG A 14 0.40 -14.89 2.76
CA ARG A 14 0.81 -14.14 3.95
C ARG A 14 2.33 -13.94 3.98
N LYS A 15 3.10 -15.02 3.75
CA LYS A 15 4.57 -14.97 3.70
C LYS A 15 5.05 -14.06 2.57
N LYS A 16 4.49 -14.22 1.37
CA LYS A 16 4.88 -13.48 0.17
C LYS A 16 4.59 -11.98 0.30
N VAL A 17 3.36 -11.61 0.65
CA VAL A 17 2.95 -10.21 0.80
C VAL A 17 3.65 -9.56 2.00
N ARG A 18 3.76 -10.24 3.15
CA ARG A 18 4.50 -9.71 4.31
C ARG A 18 5.97 -9.46 3.98
N LYS A 19 6.59 -10.33 3.19
CA LYS A 19 7.97 -10.17 2.72
C LYS A 19 8.13 -8.94 1.82
N TYR A 20 7.16 -8.65 0.95
CA TYR A 20 7.17 -7.45 0.11
C TYR A 20 7.30 -6.15 0.92
N PHE A 21 6.63 -6.07 2.09
CA PHE A 21 6.67 -4.91 2.97
C PHE A 21 7.80 -4.91 4.00
N LYS A 22 8.68 -5.93 4.02
CA LYS A 22 9.86 -5.93 4.89
C LYS A 22 10.93 -5.00 4.33
N ILE A 23 11.57 -4.26 5.23
CA ILE A 23 12.68 -3.36 4.93
C ILE A 23 13.91 -4.20 4.58
N THR A 24 14.54 -3.92 3.45
CA THR A 24 15.84 -4.52 3.12
C THR A 24 16.90 -3.75 3.90
N PRO A 25 17.73 -4.41 4.73
CA PRO A 25 18.75 -3.71 5.50
C PRO A 25 19.79 -3.05 4.57
N ASP A 26 20.27 -1.85 4.94
CA ASP A 26 21.23 -1.08 4.15
C ASP A 26 22.54 -1.86 4.00
N ALA A 27 23.07 -1.97 2.77
CA ALA A 27 24.37 -2.59 2.49
C ALA A 27 25.54 -1.95 3.27
N ARG A 28 25.38 -0.70 3.71
CA ARG A 28 26.35 -0.04 4.61
C ARG A 28 26.44 -0.72 5.97
N GLU A 29 25.34 -1.29 6.49
CA GLU A 29 25.36 -2.04 7.75
C GLU A 29 26.17 -3.31 7.62
N GLU A 30 26.05 -4.03 6.50
CA GLU A 30 26.89 -5.20 6.20
C GLU A 30 28.36 -4.82 6.13
N THR A 31 28.68 -3.76 5.38
CA THR A 31 30.05 -3.27 5.24
C THR A 31 30.65 -2.88 6.59
N ARG A 32 29.87 -2.22 7.46
CA ARG A 32 30.30 -1.87 8.83
C ARG A 32 30.53 -3.13 9.67
N ALA A 33 29.62 -4.11 9.64
CA ALA A 33 29.76 -5.36 10.38
C ALA A 33 31.02 -6.13 9.94
N ILE A 34 31.27 -6.20 8.64
CA ILE A 34 32.47 -6.81 8.06
C ILE A 34 33.74 -6.07 8.51
N ARG A 35 33.76 -4.74 8.49
CA ARG A 35 34.91 -3.95 8.95
C ARG A 35 35.22 -4.17 10.43
N VAL A 36 34.20 -4.14 11.30
CA VAL A 36 34.36 -4.39 12.74
C VAL A 36 34.91 -5.80 12.99
N MET A 37 34.40 -6.78 12.26
CA MET A 37 34.91 -8.15 12.32
C MET A 37 36.39 -8.22 11.91
N TRP A 38 36.76 -7.59 10.79
CA TRP A 38 38.15 -7.55 10.32
C TRP A 38 39.10 -6.84 11.28
N VAL A 39 38.69 -5.71 11.86
CA VAL A 39 39.47 -5.02 12.91
C VAL A 39 39.72 -5.97 14.09
N GLY A 40 38.71 -6.74 14.50
CA GLY A 40 38.86 -7.75 15.52
C GLY A 40 39.88 -8.84 15.15
N VAL A 41 39.79 -9.38 13.94
CA VAL A 41 40.73 -10.40 13.42
C VAL A 41 42.16 -9.87 13.35
N VAL A 42 42.35 -8.64 12.83
CA VAL A 42 43.68 -8.00 12.78
C VAL A 42 44.21 -7.76 14.20
N GLY A 43 43.37 -7.34 15.14
CA GLY A 43 43.74 -7.20 16.55
C GLY A 43 44.22 -8.52 17.18
N LEU A 44 43.56 -9.64 16.87
CA LEU A 44 43.98 -10.97 17.33
C LEU A 44 45.31 -11.42 16.71
N ILE A 45 45.52 -11.16 15.42
CA ILE A 45 46.81 -11.41 14.75
C ILE A 45 47.91 -10.56 15.40
N GLY A 46 47.63 -9.27 15.64
CA GLY A 46 48.54 -8.37 16.35
C GLY A 46 48.90 -8.87 17.74
N ALA A 47 47.92 -9.37 18.51
CA ALA A 47 48.16 -9.98 19.81
C ALA A 47 49.11 -11.19 19.73
N ALA A 48 48.93 -12.07 18.73
CA ALA A 48 49.82 -13.19 18.51
C ALA A 48 51.26 -12.73 18.19
N THR A 49 51.43 -11.68 17.39
CA THR A 49 52.76 -11.11 17.11
C THR A 49 53.42 -10.51 18.36
N LEU A 50 52.65 -9.85 19.24
CA LEU A 50 53.16 -9.30 20.51
C LEU A 50 53.58 -10.41 21.50
N LEU A 51 52.88 -11.55 21.51
CA LEU A 51 53.30 -12.72 22.29
C LEU A 51 54.67 -13.24 21.83
N ILE A 52 54.90 -13.31 20.51
CA ILE A 52 56.19 -13.72 19.94
C ILE A 52 57.30 -12.73 20.36
N ALA A 53 56.98 -11.43 20.42
CA ALA A 53 57.88 -10.38 20.90
C ALA A 53 58.02 -10.31 22.44
N GLN A 54 57.47 -11.28 23.18
CA GLN A 54 57.49 -11.37 24.65
C GLN A 54 56.81 -10.20 25.39
N GLN A 55 55.92 -9.46 24.72
CA GLN A 55 55.15 -8.36 25.30
C GLN A 55 53.77 -8.84 25.80
N SER A 56 53.78 -9.67 26.86
CA SER A 56 52.61 -10.45 27.31
C SER A 56 51.39 -9.61 27.72
N LEU A 57 51.60 -8.50 28.46
CA LEU A 57 50.50 -7.63 28.92
C LEU A 57 49.79 -6.96 27.73
N LEU A 58 50.55 -6.40 26.78
CA LEU A 58 49.99 -5.74 25.59
C LEU A 58 49.29 -6.76 24.69
N ALA A 59 49.85 -7.96 24.56
CA ALA A 59 49.21 -9.03 23.82
C ALA A 59 47.84 -9.42 24.40
N LEU A 60 47.73 -9.53 25.73
CA LEU A 60 46.47 -9.87 26.39
C LEU A 60 45.39 -8.80 26.13
N LEU A 61 45.74 -7.52 26.23
CA LEU A 61 44.83 -6.41 25.95
C LEU A 61 44.38 -6.39 24.48
N ALA A 62 45.34 -6.54 23.55
CA ALA A 62 45.04 -6.62 22.12
C ALA A 62 44.14 -7.81 21.80
N ALA A 63 44.37 -8.97 22.45
CA ALA A 63 43.55 -10.17 22.27
C ALA A 63 42.12 -9.94 22.79
N GLY A 64 41.97 -9.32 23.96
CA GLY A 64 40.66 -9.00 24.54
C GLY A 64 39.84 -8.06 23.66
N VAL A 65 40.43 -6.94 23.24
CA VAL A 65 39.77 -5.97 22.33
C VAL A 65 39.47 -6.61 20.98
N GLY A 66 40.42 -7.35 20.41
CA GLY A 66 40.26 -8.05 19.15
C GLY A 66 39.12 -9.08 19.17
N ALA A 67 39.04 -9.89 20.23
CA ALA A 67 37.99 -10.89 20.41
C ALA A 67 36.60 -10.25 20.54
N ILE A 68 36.48 -9.17 21.32
CA ILE A 68 35.21 -8.44 21.49
C ILE A 68 34.75 -7.86 20.14
N ALA A 69 35.65 -7.18 19.41
CA ALA A 69 35.33 -6.61 18.10
C ALA A 69 34.94 -7.70 17.08
N ALA A 70 35.67 -8.82 17.03
CA ALA A 70 35.34 -9.93 16.14
C ALA A 70 33.96 -10.53 16.44
N LEU A 71 33.64 -10.72 17.72
CA LEU A 71 32.34 -11.25 18.16
C LEU A 71 31.19 -10.28 17.82
N GLN A 72 31.37 -8.97 18.09
CA GLN A 72 30.38 -7.95 17.75
C GLN A 72 30.15 -7.88 16.23
N GLY A 73 31.22 -7.89 15.43
CA GLY A 73 31.14 -7.92 13.98
C GLY A 73 30.39 -9.15 13.46
N ARG A 74 30.66 -10.33 14.03
CA ARG A 74 29.94 -11.58 13.69
C ARG A 74 28.45 -11.51 14.04
N ILE A 75 28.10 -11.00 15.22
CA ILE A 75 26.69 -10.85 15.64
C ILE A 75 25.97 -9.88 14.70
N ALA A 76 26.57 -8.72 14.41
CA ALA A 76 26.02 -7.73 13.49
C ALA A 76 25.85 -8.28 12.06
N LEU A 77 26.83 -9.04 11.55
CA LEU A 77 26.72 -9.65 10.22
C LEU A 77 25.64 -10.74 10.19
N SER A 78 25.52 -11.54 11.25
CA SER A 78 24.48 -12.57 11.34
C SER A 78 23.07 -11.96 11.42
N SER A 79 22.91 -10.85 12.14
CA SER A 79 21.62 -10.14 12.23
C SER A 79 21.27 -9.44 10.92
N TYR A 80 22.26 -8.89 10.21
CA TYR A 80 22.10 -8.38 8.84
C TYR A 80 21.60 -9.47 7.90
N ARG A 81 22.30 -10.61 7.82
CA ARG A 81 21.92 -11.73 6.93
C ARG A 81 20.52 -12.25 7.21
N ARG A 82 20.15 -12.45 8.48
CA ARG A 82 18.79 -12.87 8.86
C ARG A 82 17.73 -11.87 8.41
N ARG A 83 17.97 -10.57 8.58
CA ARG A 83 17.05 -9.51 8.11
C ARG A 83 16.97 -9.48 6.58
N TYR A 84 18.11 -9.64 5.91
CA TYR A 84 18.20 -9.67 4.45
C TYR A 84 17.44 -10.87 3.87
N GLU A 85 17.70 -12.09 4.34
CA GLU A 85 16.97 -13.31 3.92
C GLU A 85 15.47 -13.22 4.19
N ALA A 86 15.10 -12.57 5.31
CA ALA A 86 13.71 -12.34 5.66
C ALA A 86 13.03 -11.33 4.71
N ALA A 87 13.77 -10.44 4.06
CA ALA A 87 13.28 -9.43 3.13
C ALA A 87 13.41 -9.85 1.65
N GLU A 88 14.47 -10.57 1.26
CA GLU A 88 14.81 -10.89 -0.13
C GLU A 88 14.79 -12.41 -0.43
N PRO A 89 14.38 -12.85 -1.64
CA PRO A 89 13.88 -12.03 -2.74
C PRO A 89 12.45 -11.55 -2.49
N LYS A 90 12.17 -10.30 -2.86
CA LYS A 90 10.81 -9.75 -2.81
C LYS A 90 9.98 -10.20 -4.01
N PRO A 91 8.65 -10.30 -3.85
CA PRO A 91 7.72 -10.39 -4.97
C PRO A 91 7.92 -9.22 -5.94
N SER A 92 7.66 -9.47 -7.22
CA SER A 92 7.62 -8.39 -8.22
C SER A 92 6.40 -7.49 -7.98
N ASP A 93 6.53 -6.21 -8.35
CA ASP A 93 5.45 -5.23 -8.27
C ASP A 93 4.20 -5.70 -9.06
N VAL A 94 4.42 -6.32 -10.21
CA VAL A 94 3.37 -6.91 -11.07
C VAL A 94 2.62 -8.06 -10.37
N ASP A 95 3.32 -8.91 -9.61
CA ASP A 95 2.66 -9.94 -8.82
C ASP A 95 1.77 -9.33 -7.73
N MET A 96 2.23 -8.27 -7.08
CA MET A 96 1.46 -7.57 -6.05
C MET A 96 0.21 -6.93 -6.63
N ASP A 97 0.34 -6.24 -7.76
CA ASP A 97 -0.80 -5.64 -8.47
C ASP A 97 -1.82 -6.71 -8.90
N ARG A 98 -1.34 -7.86 -9.39
CA ARG A 98 -2.21 -8.99 -9.74
C ARG A 98 -2.98 -9.53 -8.55
N ILE A 99 -2.34 -9.68 -7.39
CA ILE A 99 -3.01 -10.15 -6.17
C ILE A 99 -4.06 -9.13 -5.73
N LEU A 100 -3.71 -7.84 -5.73
CA LEU A 100 -4.64 -6.78 -5.33
C LEU A 100 -5.86 -6.73 -6.25
N ASN A 101 -5.67 -6.83 -7.57
CA ASN A 101 -6.76 -6.93 -8.54
C ASN A 101 -7.73 -8.08 -8.24
N GLN A 102 -7.18 -9.26 -7.91
CA GLN A 102 -8.00 -10.42 -7.57
C GLN A 102 -8.80 -10.21 -6.29
N ASP A 103 -8.24 -9.52 -5.31
CA ASP A 103 -8.92 -9.19 -4.07
C ASP A 103 -9.99 -8.11 -4.27
N LEU A 104 -9.69 -7.05 -5.03
CA LEU A 104 -10.68 -6.02 -5.40
C LEU A 104 -11.85 -6.63 -6.19
N ALA A 105 -11.59 -7.59 -7.07
CA ALA A 105 -12.65 -8.33 -7.78
C ALA A 105 -13.54 -9.14 -6.82
N ARG A 106 -12.96 -9.71 -5.76
CA ARG A 106 -13.74 -10.42 -4.72
C ARG A 106 -14.53 -9.44 -3.87
N VAL A 107 -13.96 -8.29 -3.53
CA VAL A 107 -14.65 -7.21 -2.81
C VAL A 107 -15.84 -6.71 -3.63
N ALA A 108 -15.66 -6.46 -4.93
CA ALA A 108 -16.74 -6.03 -5.82
C ALA A 108 -17.89 -7.04 -5.91
N ARG A 109 -17.59 -8.34 -6.03
CA ARG A 109 -18.63 -9.39 -5.98
C ARG A 109 -19.34 -9.44 -4.63
N ARG A 110 -18.58 -9.37 -3.53
CA ARG A 110 -19.12 -9.35 -2.18
C ARG A 110 -20.03 -8.14 -1.94
N ALA A 111 -19.67 -6.97 -2.49
CA ALA A 111 -20.48 -5.76 -2.41
C ALA A 111 -21.82 -5.95 -3.11
N MET A 112 -21.83 -6.45 -4.36
CA MET A 112 -23.08 -6.76 -5.08
C MET A 112 -23.96 -7.76 -4.32
N GLU A 113 -23.38 -8.83 -3.78
CA GLU A 113 -24.11 -9.82 -2.95
C GLU A 113 -24.71 -9.19 -1.68
N ARG A 114 -24.00 -8.28 -1.02
CA ARG A 114 -24.42 -7.66 0.24
C ARG A 114 -25.48 -6.59 0.05
N LEU A 115 -25.41 -5.88 -1.07
CA LEU A 115 -26.34 -4.82 -1.47
C LEU A 115 -27.54 -5.39 -2.25
N ASP A 116 -27.59 -6.70 -2.48
CA ASP A 116 -28.62 -7.37 -3.30
C ASP A 116 -28.78 -6.74 -4.70
N VAL A 117 -27.66 -6.29 -5.29
CA VAL A 117 -27.64 -5.63 -6.62
C VAL A 117 -27.14 -6.61 -7.67
N THR A 118 -27.88 -6.73 -8.76
CA THR A 118 -27.47 -7.54 -9.91
C THR A 118 -26.73 -6.70 -10.96
N ALA A 119 -25.96 -7.37 -11.83
CA ALA A 119 -25.15 -6.65 -12.84
C ALA A 119 -25.99 -5.94 -13.93
N ASP A 120 -27.24 -6.36 -14.11
CA ASP A 120 -28.21 -5.74 -15.01
C ASP A 120 -28.89 -4.50 -14.42
N GLU A 121 -28.93 -4.38 -13.10
CA GLU A 121 -29.43 -3.19 -12.41
C GLU A 121 -28.42 -2.03 -12.39
N LEU A 122 -27.14 -2.30 -12.65
CA LEU A 122 -26.10 -1.29 -12.71
C LEU A 122 -26.27 -0.38 -13.93
N GLU A 123 -26.60 0.89 -13.68
CA GLU A 123 -26.75 1.96 -14.69
C GLU A 123 -25.40 2.43 -15.24
N LEU A 124 -24.35 2.28 -14.44
CA LEU A 124 -23.01 2.70 -14.82
C LEU A 124 -22.02 1.61 -14.43
N ARG A 125 -21.35 1.06 -15.44
CA ARG A 125 -20.40 -0.04 -15.27
C ARG A 125 -18.97 0.47 -15.35
N SER A 126 -18.04 -0.23 -14.70
CA SER A 126 -16.64 0.24 -14.63
C SER A 126 -16.01 0.45 -16.02
N TYR A 127 -16.38 -0.37 -17.02
CA TYR A 127 -15.87 -0.24 -18.38
C TYR A 127 -16.34 1.02 -19.13
N GLU A 128 -17.49 1.60 -18.75
CA GLU A 128 -18.08 2.77 -19.42
C GLU A 128 -17.40 4.06 -18.96
N VAL A 129 -16.89 4.03 -17.73
CA VAL A 129 -16.16 5.13 -17.11
C VAL A 129 -14.74 5.25 -17.69
N ASP A 130 -14.15 4.16 -18.16
CA ASP A 130 -12.76 4.13 -18.65
C ASP A 130 -12.59 3.42 -20.01
N GLN A 131 -13.18 4.00 -21.06
CA GLN A 131 -13.02 3.49 -22.43
C GLN A 131 -11.55 3.45 -22.90
N TRP A 132 -10.69 4.35 -22.39
CA TRP A 132 -9.28 4.41 -22.77
C TRP A 132 -8.42 3.27 -22.19
N ALA A 133 -8.78 2.74 -21.02
CA ALA A 133 -8.13 1.55 -20.45
C ALA A 133 -8.26 0.32 -21.38
N GLN A 134 -9.36 0.23 -22.13
CA GLN A 134 -9.56 -0.84 -23.12
C GLN A 134 -8.65 -0.68 -24.33
N ILE A 135 -8.55 0.53 -24.89
CA ILE A 135 -7.76 0.81 -26.09
C ILE A 135 -6.26 0.61 -25.81
N SER A 136 -5.81 1.03 -24.64
CA SER A 136 -4.40 0.95 -24.26
C SER A 136 -3.94 -0.46 -23.83
N GLY A 137 -4.85 -1.43 -23.69
CA GLY A 137 -4.56 -2.76 -23.16
C GLY A 137 -4.08 -2.78 -21.70
N ARG A 138 -4.01 -1.61 -21.05
CA ARG A 138 -3.62 -1.45 -19.65
C ARG A 138 -4.88 -1.56 -18.80
N ARG A 139 -5.24 -2.80 -18.43
CA ARG A 139 -6.24 -3.00 -17.38
C ARG A 139 -5.78 -2.30 -16.11
N ARG A 140 -6.52 -1.26 -15.71
CA ARG A 140 -6.27 -0.55 -14.46
C ARG A 140 -6.68 -1.43 -13.29
N LEU A 141 -6.16 -1.09 -12.11
CA LEU A 141 -6.34 -1.91 -10.93
C LEU A 141 -7.82 -2.02 -10.49
N ALA A 142 -8.59 -0.95 -10.76
CA ALA A 142 -10.01 -0.87 -10.46
C ALA A 142 -10.94 -1.36 -11.59
N ASP A 143 -10.42 -1.71 -12.77
CA ASP A 143 -11.27 -2.14 -13.89
C ASP A 143 -11.71 -3.60 -13.67
N GLN A 144 -12.94 -3.76 -13.19
CA GLN A 144 -13.59 -5.04 -12.98
C GLN A 144 -14.45 -5.46 -14.20
N GLY A 145 -14.39 -4.71 -15.31
CA GLY A 145 -15.22 -4.92 -16.48
C GLY A 145 -16.67 -4.48 -16.24
N ARG A 146 -17.64 -5.40 -16.38
CA ARG A 146 -19.09 -5.14 -16.25
C ARG A 146 -19.57 -4.97 -14.80
N GLY A 147 -18.66 -4.83 -13.86
CA GLY A 147 -18.96 -4.72 -12.43
C GLY A 147 -19.18 -3.28 -11.96
N PRO A 148 -19.41 -3.13 -10.64
CA PRO A 148 -19.58 -1.83 -9.99
C PRO A 148 -18.29 -1.01 -10.01
N LEU A 149 -18.39 0.26 -9.63
CA LEU A 149 -17.22 1.15 -9.57
C LEU A 149 -16.46 0.88 -8.28
N VAL A 150 -15.17 0.57 -8.38
CA VAL A 150 -14.32 0.28 -7.21
C VAL A 150 -13.34 1.44 -7.02
N VAL A 151 -13.44 2.11 -5.88
CA VAL A 151 -12.47 3.09 -5.41
C VAL A 151 -11.72 2.47 -4.25
N PHE A 152 -10.40 2.65 -4.21
CA PHE A 152 -9.58 2.16 -3.10
C PHE A 152 -8.45 3.14 -2.80
N GLY A 153 -7.98 3.07 -1.55
CA GLY A 153 -6.91 3.89 -1.04
C GLY A 153 -6.24 3.26 0.17
N PRO A 154 -5.15 3.85 0.69
CA PRO A 154 -4.52 3.37 1.91
C PRO A 154 -5.46 3.55 3.11
N ALA A 155 -5.59 2.51 3.93
CA ALA A 155 -6.22 2.67 5.23
C ALA A 155 -5.33 3.49 6.17
N GLU A 156 -5.93 4.10 7.19
CA GLU A 156 -5.18 4.77 8.24
C GLU A 156 -4.13 3.83 8.87
N ARG A 157 -2.93 4.38 9.16
CA ARG A 157 -1.80 3.65 9.79
C ARG A 157 -1.32 2.42 9.01
N SER A 158 -1.57 2.38 7.70
CA SER A 158 -1.10 1.31 6.83
C SER A 158 0.40 1.42 6.56
N ARG A 159 1.10 0.28 6.49
CA ARG A 159 2.50 0.25 6.05
C ARG A 159 2.55 0.38 4.54
N GLY A 160 3.30 1.37 4.06
CA GLY A 160 3.51 1.62 2.63
C GLY A 160 4.87 1.12 2.17
N ARG A 161 4.98 0.75 0.90
CA ARG A 161 6.27 0.61 0.20
C ARG A 161 6.13 1.09 -1.23
N GLN A 162 7.10 1.90 -1.66
CA GLN A 162 7.26 2.24 -3.06
C GLN A 162 7.88 1.08 -3.83
N GLY A 163 7.22 0.66 -4.91
CA GLY A 163 7.77 -0.30 -5.85
C GLY A 163 8.94 0.27 -6.64
N VAL A 164 9.58 -0.59 -7.43
CA VAL A 164 10.62 -0.18 -8.40
C VAL A 164 10.01 0.74 -9.46
N ASP A 165 8.72 0.58 -9.72
CA ASP A 165 7.91 1.41 -10.61
C ASP A 165 7.50 2.78 -10.04
N ARG A 166 8.01 3.14 -8.85
CA ARG A 166 7.67 4.37 -8.11
C ARG A 166 6.22 4.45 -7.63
N VAL A 167 5.45 3.36 -7.72
CA VAL A 167 4.07 3.30 -7.26
C VAL A 167 4.02 2.87 -5.80
N TRP A 168 3.24 3.59 -4.99
CA TRP A 168 3.01 3.24 -3.59
C TRP A 168 2.01 2.11 -3.46
N ARG A 169 2.38 1.09 -2.68
CA ARG A 169 1.53 -0.04 -2.31
C ARG A 169 1.44 -0.13 -0.81
N PHE A 170 0.30 -0.61 -0.32
CA PHE A 170 -0.05 -0.62 1.10
C PHE A 170 -0.39 -2.02 1.60
N ALA A 171 -0.11 -2.26 2.88
CA ALA A 171 -0.44 -3.53 3.53
C ALA A 171 -1.93 -3.65 3.88
N VAL A 172 -2.63 -2.52 3.98
CA VAL A 172 -4.06 -2.41 4.28
C VAL A 172 -4.65 -1.30 3.41
N TYR A 173 -5.79 -1.59 2.78
CA TYR A 173 -6.53 -0.66 1.93
C TYR A 173 -7.93 -0.42 2.51
N GLU A 174 -8.42 0.80 2.40
CA GLU A 174 -9.85 1.09 2.41
C GLU A 174 -10.38 0.91 0.99
N VAL A 175 -11.54 0.30 0.87
CA VAL A 175 -12.19 0.03 -0.41
C VAL A 175 -13.64 0.47 -0.31
N MET A 176 -14.06 1.30 -1.26
CA MET A 176 -15.42 1.76 -1.45
C MET A 176 -15.90 1.24 -2.81
N VAL A 177 -16.96 0.44 -2.81
CA VAL A 177 -17.63 -0.05 -4.02
C VAL A 177 -18.92 0.71 -4.17
N ILE A 178 -19.10 1.35 -5.33
CA ILE A 178 -20.27 2.15 -5.66
C ILE A 178 -21.06 1.40 -6.72
N CYS A 179 -22.29 1.05 -6.38
CA CYS A 179 -23.27 0.36 -7.21
C CYS A 179 -24.38 1.35 -7.59
N PRO A 180 -24.21 2.13 -8.66
CA PRO A 180 -25.26 3.02 -9.15
C PRO A 180 -26.38 2.21 -9.81
N THR A 181 -27.59 2.27 -9.26
CA THR A 181 -28.77 1.59 -9.82
C THR A 181 -29.75 2.58 -10.44
N GLY A 182 -30.87 2.09 -11.00
CA GLY A 182 -31.90 2.95 -11.58
C GLY A 182 -32.54 3.92 -10.58
N HIS A 183 -32.62 3.54 -9.30
CA HIS A 183 -33.43 4.22 -8.27
C HIS A 183 -32.64 4.77 -7.09
N HIS A 184 -31.49 4.20 -6.77
CA HIS A 184 -30.68 4.59 -5.61
C HIS A 184 -29.18 4.39 -5.89
N LEU A 185 -28.35 4.96 -5.03
CA LEU A 185 -26.92 4.78 -5.00
C LEU A 185 -26.58 3.86 -3.84
N ALA A 186 -26.21 2.62 -4.14
CA ALA A 186 -25.76 1.66 -3.15
C ALA A 186 -24.24 1.73 -3.01
N ILE A 187 -23.73 1.77 -1.78
CA ILE A 187 -22.32 1.89 -1.45
C ILE A 187 -21.96 0.81 -0.45
N TYR A 188 -20.85 0.13 -0.70
CA TYR A 188 -20.25 -0.83 0.21
C TYR A 188 -18.85 -0.35 0.57
N GLU A 189 -18.55 -0.29 1.86
CA GLU A 189 -17.24 0.08 2.37
C GLU A 189 -16.62 -1.10 3.11
N CYS A 190 -15.31 -1.31 2.97
CA CYS A 190 -14.57 -2.25 3.79
C CYS A 190 -13.09 -1.92 3.90
N VAL A 191 -12.45 -2.50 4.92
CA VAL A 191 -10.99 -2.51 5.07
C VAL A 191 -10.44 -3.85 4.58
N LEU A 192 -9.65 -3.81 3.51
CA LEU A 192 -8.95 -4.95 2.94
C LEU A 192 -7.54 -5.09 3.54
N ASP A 193 -7.32 -6.13 4.35
CA ASP A 193 -5.98 -6.53 4.78
C ASP A 193 -5.28 -7.22 3.62
N PHE A 194 -4.36 -6.52 2.97
CA PHE A 194 -3.66 -7.05 1.81
C PHE A 194 -2.70 -8.19 2.17
N VAL A 195 -2.29 -8.37 3.43
CA VAL A 195 -1.42 -9.48 3.85
C VAL A 195 -2.21 -10.78 3.98
N THR A 196 -3.46 -10.72 4.43
CA THR A 196 -4.32 -11.91 4.59
C THR A 196 -5.35 -12.09 3.47
N GLY A 197 -5.73 -11.03 2.76
CA GLY A 197 -6.82 -11.03 1.77
C GLY A 197 -8.19 -11.02 2.43
N ARG A 198 -8.25 -10.79 3.75
CA ARG A 198 -9.50 -10.71 4.51
C ARG A 198 -10.03 -9.28 4.47
N ARG A 199 -11.36 -9.17 4.43
CA ARG A 199 -12.10 -7.91 4.59
C ARG A 199 -12.49 -7.76 6.07
N ARG A 200 -12.57 -6.53 6.54
CA ARG A 200 -13.01 -6.15 7.90
C ARG A 200 -13.87 -4.89 7.78
N ASN A 201 -14.65 -4.60 8.82
CA ASN A 201 -15.49 -3.39 8.90
C ASN A 201 -16.31 -3.22 7.62
N GLU A 202 -17.10 -4.25 7.29
CA GLU A 202 -17.95 -4.23 6.10
C GLU A 202 -19.21 -3.43 6.42
N ASP A 203 -19.40 -2.29 5.76
CA ASP A 203 -20.56 -1.42 5.92
C ASP A 203 -21.28 -1.25 4.59
N THR A 204 -22.61 -1.10 4.63
CA THR A 204 -23.49 -0.95 3.46
C THR A 204 -24.40 0.24 3.65
N HIS A 205 -24.49 1.07 2.61
CA HIS A 205 -25.34 2.25 2.59
C HIS A 205 -26.15 2.28 1.30
N GLU A 206 -27.43 2.61 1.40
CA GLU A 206 -28.30 2.83 0.26
C GLU A 206 -28.90 4.22 0.36
N TYR A 207 -28.71 5.02 -0.69
CA TYR A 207 -29.15 6.40 -0.73
C TYR A 207 -30.03 6.64 -1.94
N HIS A 208 -31.25 7.15 -1.73
CA HIS A 208 -32.05 7.62 -2.86
C HIS A 208 -31.36 8.83 -3.50
N TYR A 209 -31.41 8.92 -4.83
CA TYR A 209 -30.73 10.02 -5.55
C TYR A 209 -31.12 11.42 -5.07
N PRO A 210 -32.40 11.74 -4.76
CA PRO A 210 -32.77 13.03 -4.20
C PRO A 210 -32.00 13.39 -2.92
N ASP A 211 -31.72 12.39 -2.08
CA ASP A 211 -31.06 12.56 -0.77
C ASP A 211 -29.55 12.77 -0.88
N VAL A 212 -28.92 12.42 -2.01
CA VAL A 212 -27.48 12.64 -2.22
C VAL A 212 -27.20 14.12 -2.49
N VAL A 213 -26.98 14.90 -1.43
CA VAL A 213 -26.80 16.36 -1.50
C VAL A 213 -25.58 16.75 -2.33
N ALA A 214 -24.43 16.12 -2.09
CA ALA A 214 -23.18 16.54 -2.74
C ALA A 214 -22.16 15.42 -2.89
N VAL A 215 -21.33 15.55 -3.93
CA VAL A 215 -20.14 14.71 -4.16
C VAL A 215 -18.92 15.62 -4.22
N THR A 216 -18.16 15.61 -3.14
CA THR A 216 -17.06 16.54 -2.93
C THR A 216 -15.72 15.83 -2.89
N THR A 217 -14.67 16.59 -3.17
CA THR A 217 -13.31 16.13 -2.99
C THR A 217 -12.63 17.15 -2.11
N LYS A 218 -12.11 16.72 -0.95
CA LYS A 218 -11.51 17.61 0.04
C LYS A 218 -10.06 17.26 0.22
N THR A 219 -9.20 18.27 0.18
CA THR A 219 -7.80 18.13 0.57
C THR A 219 -7.68 18.49 2.05
N ARG A 220 -7.07 17.61 2.85
CA ARG A 220 -6.91 17.79 4.29
C ARG A 220 -5.51 17.36 4.72
N ALA A 221 -4.95 18.05 5.71
CA ALA A 221 -3.82 17.51 6.43
C ALA A 221 -4.34 16.37 7.30
N PRO A 222 -3.86 15.13 7.15
CA PRO A 222 -4.39 14.03 7.91
C PRO A 222 -3.89 14.11 9.35
N GLU A 223 -4.80 14.16 10.32
CA GLU A 223 -4.44 14.05 11.72
C GLU A 223 -4.05 12.59 12.04
N GLY A 224 -2.78 12.34 12.37
CA GLY A 224 -2.33 11.01 12.81
C GLY A 224 -2.07 9.97 11.72
N PHE A 225 -2.06 10.37 10.44
CA PHE A 225 -1.64 9.48 9.35
C PHE A 225 -0.12 9.34 9.34
N GLN A 226 0.36 8.26 9.95
CA GLN A 226 1.77 7.88 9.90
C GLN A 226 1.97 6.85 8.80
N LEU A 227 2.44 7.33 7.65
CA LEU A 227 2.87 6.45 6.58
C LEU A 227 4.31 6.02 6.89
N ILE A 228 4.45 4.84 7.52
CA ILE A 228 5.76 4.30 7.88
C ILE A 228 6.46 3.92 6.59
N LEU A 229 7.44 4.74 6.21
CA LEU A 229 8.30 4.47 5.09
C LEU A 229 9.48 3.61 5.48
N PRO A 230 9.70 2.49 4.77
CA PRO A 230 10.98 1.82 4.77
C PRO A 230 12.10 2.73 4.20
N GLY A 231 12.63 3.65 4.99
CA GLY A 231 13.84 4.38 4.67
C GLY A 231 15.03 3.42 4.73
N GLY A 232 15.47 2.91 3.57
CA GLY A 232 16.69 2.10 3.44
C GLY A 232 17.99 2.90 3.62
N GLY A 233 17.90 4.15 4.09
CA GLY A 233 19.01 5.04 4.39
C GLY A 233 18.58 6.04 5.45
N THR A 234 19.55 6.61 6.16
CA THR A 234 19.47 7.57 7.28
C THR A 234 18.59 8.83 7.09
N SER A 235 17.85 8.93 6.00
CA SER A 235 16.82 9.94 5.81
C SER A 235 15.48 9.26 6.08
N ASP A 236 15.09 9.27 7.35
CA ASP A 236 13.69 9.14 7.71
C ASP A 236 12.98 10.30 7.01
N THR A 237 12.46 10.06 5.80
CA THR A 237 11.49 10.96 5.17
C THR A 237 10.20 10.83 5.98
N ALA A 238 10.27 11.32 7.22
CA ALA A 238 9.11 11.67 7.99
C ALA A 238 8.46 12.81 7.20
N PHE A 239 7.32 12.51 6.58
CA PHE A 239 6.52 13.52 5.93
C PHE A 239 6.13 14.56 6.96
N ARG A 240 6.61 15.78 6.76
CA ARG A 240 6.35 16.87 7.70
C ARG A 240 4.98 17.47 7.45
N HIS A 241 4.57 17.57 6.18
CA HIS A 241 3.28 18.13 5.77
C HIS A 241 2.60 17.27 4.70
N THR A 242 2.10 16.09 5.09
CA THR A 242 1.26 15.28 4.21
C THR A 242 -0.10 15.93 4.02
N MET A 243 -0.62 15.96 2.80
CA MET A 243 -2.00 16.30 2.48
C MET A 243 -2.67 15.09 1.84
N THR A 244 -3.83 14.69 2.32
CA THR A 244 -4.67 13.66 1.72
C THR A 244 -5.80 14.30 0.94
N ARG A 245 -6.15 13.70 -0.20
CA ARG A 245 -7.37 14.03 -0.93
C ARG A 245 -8.40 12.96 -0.61
N GLU A 246 -9.52 13.37 -0.05
CA GLU A 246 -10.65 12.51 0.30
C GLU A 246 -11.78 12.70 -0.72
N PHE A 247 -12.29 11.61 -1.27
CA PHE A 247 -13.55 11.59 -2.00
C PHE A 247 -14.69 11.39 -0.98
N GLN A 248 -15.72 12.25 -1.03
CA GLN A 248 -16.84 12.20 -0.09
C GLN A 248 -18.20 12.26 -0.82
N ILE A 249 -19.12 11.39 -0.40
CA ILE A 249 -20.53 11.42 -0.76
C ILE A 249 -21.30 11.86 0.49
N ILE A 250 -22.05 12.96 0.38
CA ILE A 250 -22.78 13.60 1.48
C ILE A 250 -24.27 13.51 1.19
N VAL A 251 -25.04 13.08 2.18
CA VAL A 251 -26.50 12.93 2.09
C VAL A 251 -27.25 13.89 3.01
N SER A 252 -28.54 14.04 2.77
CA SER A 252 -29.44 14.98 3.48
C SER A 252 -29.55 14.69 4.98
N SER A 253 -29.37 13.43 5.39
CA SER A 253 -29.31 13.03 6.81
C SER A 253 -28.09 13.58 7.55
N GLY A 254 -27.08 14.07 6.83
CA GLY A 254 -25.77 14.44 7.38
C GLY A 254 -24.75 13.30 7.37
N ASP A 255 -25.15 12.08 6.98
CA ASP A 255 -24.21 10.97 6.83
C ASP A 255 -23.20 11.25 5.70
N ARG A 256 -22.01 10.66 5.85
CA ARG A 256 -20.91 10.82 4.91
C ARG A 256 -20.20 9.49 4.70
N SER A 257 -20.00 9.13 3.45
CA SER A 257 -19.12 8.04 3.01
C SER A 257 -17.86 8.68 2.43
N SER A 258 -16.68 8.27 2.89
CA SER A 258 -15.42 8.92 2.50
C SER A 258 -14.27 7.95 2.35
N ILE A 259 -13.42 8.19 1.36
CA ILE A 259 -12.22 7.39 1.11
C ILE A 259 -11.04 8.27 0.67
N ILE A 260 -9.84 7.95 1.15
CA ILE A 260 -8.60 8.60 0.72
C ILE A 260 -8.26 8.14 -0.69
N VAL A 261 -8.04 9.08 -1.61
CA VAL A 261 -7.79 8.79 -3.02
C VAL A 261 -6.48 9.36 -3.54
N GLU A 262 -5.85 10.26 -2.79
CA GLU A 262 -4.57 10.86 -3.13
C GLU A 262 -3.78 11.24 -1.87
N ILE A 263 -2.45 11.20 -1.98
CA ILE A 263 -1.52 11.66 -0.94
C ILE A 263 -0.49 12.57 -1.61
N ARG A 264 -0.26 13.75 -1.06
CA ARG A 264 0.74 14.72 -1.51
C ARG A 264 1.60 15.18 -0.34
N ASP A 265 2.85 15.54 -0.60
CA ASP A 265 3.71 16.24 0.35
C ASP A 265 3.71 17.73 -0.03
N ASP A 266 3.24 18.60 0.85
CA ASP A 266 3.09 20.03 0.56
C ASP A 266 4.45 20.75 0.55
N ASP A 267 5.42 20.25 1.32
CA ASP A 267 6.79 20.78 1.35
C ASP A 267 7.57 20.49 0.06
N ARG A 268 7.13 19.47 -0.68
CA ARG A 268 7.80 18.94 -1.87
C ARG A 268 6.76 18.57 -2.92
N PRO A 269 6.12 19.57 -3.57
CA PRO A 269 5.07 19.31 -4.55
C PRO A 269 5.57 18.47 -5.74
N GLU A 270 6.87 18.50 -6.04
CA GLU A 270 7.52 17.64 -7.02
C GLU A 270 7.63 16.16 -6.61
N GLN A 271 7.48 15.86 -5.32
CA GLN A 271 7.36 14.50 -4.78
C GLN A 271 5.89 14.09 -4.69
N GLU A 272 5.16 14.18 -5.79
CA GLU A 272 3.80 13.66 -5.87
C GLU A 272 3.83 12.13 -5.69
N PHE A 273 3.10 11.63 -4.69
CA PHE A 273 3.00 10.19 -4.48
C PHE A 273 2.12 9.62 -5.57
N LYS A 274 2.75 8.88 -6.46
CA LYS A 274 1.98 8.06 -7.40
C LYS A 274 1.36 6.89 -6.64
N LEU A 275 0.13 7.08 -6.19
CA LEU A 275 -0.70 5.99 -5.72
C LEU A 275 -1.05 5.06 -6.88
N GLN A 276 -1.43 3.84 -6.56
CA GLN A 276 -2.05 2.96 -7.54
C GLN A 276 -3.31 3.63 -8.10
N GLU A 277 -3.40 3.70 -9.43
CA GLU A 277 -4.49 4.39 -10.09
C GLU A 277 -5.81 3.61 -9.89
N SER A 278 -6.69 4.15 -9.05
CA SER A 278 -8.05 3.64 -8.84
C SER A 278 -9.04 4.11 -9.91
N GLY A 279 -8.62 4.99 -10.83
CA GLY A 279 -9.52 5.62 -11.80
C GLY A 279 -10.48 6.64 -11.16
N ILE A 280 -10.17 7.09 -9.94
CA ILE A 280 -11.05 7.92 -9.12
C ILE A 280 -11.60 9.15 -9.83
N ASP A 281 -10.79 9.93 -10.54
CA ASP A 281 -11.28 11.18 -11.16
C ASP A 281 -12.39 10.89 -12.18
N ARG A 282 -12.33 9.74 -12.85
CA ARG A 282 -13.37 9.29 -13.78
C ARG A 282 -14.60 8.78 -13.04
N VAL A 283 -14.41 8.04 -11.94
CA VAL A 283 -15.51 7.63 -11.06
C VAL A 283 -16.24 8.85 -10.51
N ILE A 284 -15.52 9.87 -10.02
CA ILE A 284 -16.06 11.15 -9.55
C ILE A 284 -16.87 11.82 -10.66
N ALA A 285 -16.29 11.95 -11.86
CA ALA A 285 -16.96 12.60 -12.98
C ALA A 285 -18.24 11.85 -13.38
N ALA A 286 -18.19 10.52 -13.41
CA ALA A 286 -19.32 9.69 -13.81
C ALA A 286 -20.44 9.68 -12.76
N VAL A 287 -20.10 9.57 -11.46
CA VAL A 287 -21.07 9.71 -10.36
C VAL A 287 -21.70 11.10 -10.38
N ARG A 288 -20.92 12.17 -10.58
CA ARG A 288 -21.45 13.54 -10.69
C ARG A 288 -22.40 13.71 -11.86
N ARG A 289 -22.07 13.14 -13.03
CA ARG A 289 -22.94 13.19 -14.22
C ARG A 289 -24.28 12.50 -13.95
N MET A 290 -24.22 11.28 -13.44
CA MET A 290 -25.41 10.50 -13.10
C MET A 290 -26.29 11.21 -12.06
N LEU A 291 -25.70 11.79 -11.01
CA LEU A 291 -26.47 12.54 -10.01
C LEU A 291 -27.18 13.77 -10.60
N ARG A 292 -26.58 14.45 -11.59
CA ARG A 292 -27.23 15.57 -12.28
C ARG A 292 -28.43 15.10 -13.10
N GLU A 293 -28.26 14.02 -13.85
CA GLU A 293 -29.34 13.42 -14.67
C GLU A 293 -30.51 12.96 -13.80
N LYS A 294 -30.25 12.23 -12.72
CA LYS A 294 -31.28 11.67 -11.84
C LYS A 294 -31.97 12.74 -10.95
N LYS A 295 -31.31 13.86 -10.65
CA LYS A 295 -31.90 14.99 -9.90
C LYS A 295 -32.74 15.94 -10.76
N GLY A 296 -32.92 15.66 -12.05
CA GLY A 296 -33.69 16.52 -12.95
C GLY A 296 -32.95 17.80 -13.38
N GLY A 297 -31.61 17.82 -13.25
CA GLY A 297 -30.80 18.84 -13.89
C GLY A 297 -30.80 18.58 -15.39
N VAL A 298 -31.29 19.55 -16.18
CA VAL A 298 -31.22 19.50 -17.65
C VAL A 298 -29.79 19.18 -18.05
N ALA A 299 -29.57 17.99 -18.64
CA ALA A 299 -28.27 17.63 -19.15
C ALA A 299 -27.87 18.66 -20.23
N PRO A 300 -26.69 19.29 -20.17
CA PRO A 300 -26.21 20.06 -21.30
C PRO A 300 -26.07 19.09 -22.47
N THR A 301 -26.87 19.28 -23.51
CA THR A 301 -26.65 18.64 -24.80
C THR A 301 -25.24 18.98 -25.25
N LEU A 302 -24.39 17.95 -25.33
CA LEU A 302 -23.06 18.02 -25.91
C LEU A 302 -23.13 18.37 -27.40
#